data_AF-A0AB34GZ97-F1
#
_entry.id   AF-A0AB34GZ97-F1
#
_cell.length_a   1.000
_cell.length_b   1.000
_cell.length_c   1.000
_cell.angle_alpha   90.00
_cell.angle_beta   90.00
_cell.angle_gamma   90.00
#
_symmetry.space_group_name_H-M   'P 1'
#
loop_
_entity.id
_entity.type
_entity.pdbx_description
1 polymer ?
#
loop_
_entity_poly.entity_id
_entity_poly.type
_entity_poly.pdbx_seq_one_letter_code
_entity_poly.pdbx_strand_id
1 'polypeptide(L)'
;MWTADEIAQLCYEHYGSRLPKQGKPEPNREWTLLAAVVKIQPTADQACDRPDRPVQVTKEVVSMGTGTKCIGQSKMRKSGDILNDSHAEVIARRSFQRYLLHQLHLAASLKEDSIFVPGTQRELWKLRPDLLFVFFSSHTPCGAKVVDVYRTGAKCVPGEAGDSGKPGAAYHRVGLLRVKPGRGDRTCSMSCSDKLARWNVLGCQGALLMHFLEEPIYLSAVVIGKCPYSQEAMQRALIGRCQNVSALPEGFGVQEVKIQQSDLLFEQSRCAVQAKKAENQGRLVPCGAAISWSAVPEQPLDVTANGFPQGTTKKGIGRLQARSRISKVELFRSFQKLLSSISEDKWPDSLRVQKPVTYHEYKEAASTYQRAWSALQKQAFGSWIRNPPDYQQFK
;
A
#
# COMPACT_ATOMS: atom_id res chain seq x y z
N MET A 1 -15.06 14.52 -13.68
CA MET A 1 -14.83 13.08 -13.95
C MET A 1 -13.33 12.89 -14.18
N TRP A 2 -12.78 11.70 -13.93
CA TRP A 2 -11.39 11.36 -14.22
C TRP A 2 -11.31 10.07 -15.05
N THR A 3 -10.26 9.90 -15.86
CA THR A 3 -9.98 8.70 -16.65
C THR A 3 -8.77 7.93 -16.13
N ALA A 4 -8.62 6.67 -16.52
CA ALA A 4 -7.46 5.85 -16.15
C ALA A 4 -6.14 6.48 -16.64
N ASP A 5 -6.13 7.01 -17.85
CA ASP A 5 -4.95 7.66 -18.45
C ASP A 5 -4.56 8.94 -17.70
N GLU A 6 -5.54 9.76 -17.28
CA GLU A 6 -5.23 10.96 -16.49
C GLU A 6 -4.59 10.60 -15.13
N ILE A 7 -5.05 9.53 -14.48
CA ILE A 7 -4.45 9.04 -13.22
C ILE A 7 -3.03 8.52 -13.46
N ALA A 8 -2.83 7.72 -14.50
CA ALA A 8 -1.53 7.17 -14.85
C ALA A 8 -0.54 8.27 -15.24
N GLN A 9 -0.95 9.22 -16.08
CA GLN A 9 -0.16 10.37 -16.50
C GLN A 9 0.27 11.20 -15.29
N LEU A 10 -0.65 11.55 -14.41
CA LEU A 10 -0.35 12.29 -13.17
C LEU A 10 0.70 11.57 -12.32
N CYS A 11 0.58 10.26 -12.18
CA CYS A 11 1.54 9.44 -11.42
C CYS A 11 2.92 9.38 -12.11
N TYR A 12 2.97 9.27 -13.44
CA TYR A 12 4.22 9.25 -14.20
C TYR A 12 4.90 10.61 -14.21
N GLU A 13 4.16 11.70 -14.35
CA GLU A 13 4.67 13.07 -14.27
C GLU A 13 5.20 13.38 -12.87
N HIS A 14 4.47 13.02 -11.82
CA HIS A 14 4.95 13.18 -10.46
C HIS A 14 6.24 12.39 -10.23
N TYR A 15 6.29 11.13 -10.68
CA TYR A 15 7.50 10.32 -10.61
C TYR A 15 8.68 10.94 -11.37
N GLY A 16 8.44 11.41 -12.60
CA GLY A 16 9.47 11.96 -13.49
C GLY A 16 10.01 13.30 -13.02
N SER A 17 9.11 14.24 -12.72
CA SER A 17 9.43 15.65 -12.49
C SER A 17 9.62 16.03 -11.02
N ARG A 18 8.87 15.42 -10.08
CA ARG A 18 8.91 15.78 -8.65
C ARG A 18 9.90 14.97 -7.85
N LEU A 19 10.20 13.73 -8.26
CA LEU A 19 11.13 12.87 -7.53
C LEU A 19 12.58 13.00 -8.07
N PRO A 20 13.58 13.03 -7.18
CA PRO A 20 14.99 13.13 -7.56
C PRO A 20 15.44 11.89 -8.35
N LYS A 21 16.60 12.00 -9.01
CA LYS A 21 17.22 10.87 -9.74
C LYS A 21 17.66 9.74 -8.82
N GLN A 22 17.96 10.03 -7.55
CA GLN A 22 18.42 9.04 -6.58
C GLN A 22 17.37 7.93 -6.38
N GLY A 23 17.80 6.68 -6.46
CA GLY A 23 16.94 5.51 -6.32
C GLY A 23 16.14 5.14 -7.57
N LYS A 24 16.18 5.96 -8.64
CA LYS A 24 15.62 5.59 -9.93
C LYS A 24 16.53 4.54 -10.62
N PRO A 25 15.95 3.64 -11.45
CA PRO A 25 16.71 2.64 -12.20
C PRO A 25 17.84 3.25 -13.05
N GLU A 26 18.98 2.57 -13.09
CA GLU A 26 20.02 2.85 -14.09
C GLU A 26 19.47 2.65 -15.52
N PRO A 27 19.62 3.65 -16.42
CA PRO A 27 19.13 3.57 -17.79
C PRO A 27 19.66 2.33 -18.53
N ASN A 28 18.80 1.69 -19.32
CA ASN A 28 19.12 0.51 -20.17
C ASN A 28 19.61 -0.75 -19.43
N ARG A 29 19.70 -0.72 -18.09
CA ARG A 29 20.19 -1.84 -17.28
C ARG A 29 19.15 -2.30 -16.26
N GLU A 30 18.52 -1.34 -15.59
CA GLU A 30 17.57 -1.60 -14.53
C GLU A 30 16.13 -1.25 -14.93
N TRP A 31 15.17 -1.91 -14.29
CA TRP A 31 13.74 -1.57 -14.38
C TRP A 31 13.10 -1.58 -12.99
N THR A 32 11.99 -0.86 -12.83
CA THR A 32 11.22 -0.86 -11.58
C THR A 32 9.72 -0.88 -11.85
N LEU A 33 8.95 -0.98 -10.78
CA LEU A 33 7.50 -0.79 -10.78
C LEU A 33 7.18 0.48 -9.97
N LEU A 34 6.02 1.05 -10.24
CA LEU A 34 5.53 2.27 -9.61
C LEU A 34 4.11 2.02 -9.12
N ALA A 35 3.79 2.50 -7.93
CA ALA A 35 2.43 2.54 -7.43
C ALA A 35 2.22 3.85 -6.65
N ALA A 36 0.98 4.29 -6.55
CA ALA A 36 0.63 5.55 -5.92
C ALA A 36 -0.80 5.54 -5.39
N VAL A 37 -1.09 6.47 -4.48
CA VAL A 37 -2.45 6.82 -4.08
C VAL A 37 -2.71 8.25 -4.52
N VAL A 38 -3.80 8.45 -5.25
CA VAL A 38 -4.26 9.75 -5.74
C VAL A 38 -5.53 10.15 -5.00
N LYS A 39 -5.50 11.32 -4.37
CA LYS A 39 -6.69 11.98 -3.80
C LYS A 39 -7.45 12.68 -4.92
N ILE A 40 -8.76 12.49 -4.95
CA ILE A 40 -9.68 13.14 -5.86
C ILE A 40 -10.70 13.90 -5.02
N GLN A 41 -10.97 15.15 -5.39
CA GLN A 41 -11.95 16.00 -4.72
C GLN A 41 -12.64 16.92 -5.74
N PRO A 42 -13.90 17.33 -5.52
CA PRO A 42 -14.55 18.35 -6.33
C PRO A 42 -13.77 19.66 -6.35
N THR A 43 -13.81 20.37 -7.48
CA THR A 43 -13.29 21.74 -7.56
C THR A 43 -14.25 22.69 -6.83
N ALA A 44 -13.73 23.62 -6.03
CA ALA A 44 -14.51 24.52 -5.17
C ALA A 44 -15.50 25.43 -5.94
N ASP A 45 -15.28 25.67 -7.24
CA ASP A 45 -16.00 26.68 -8.03
C ASP A 45 -17.33 26.22 -8.66
N GLN A 46 -17.98 25.15 -8.18
CA GLN A 46 -19.23 24.64 -8.77
C GLN A 46 -20.41 24.50 -7.81
N ALA A 47 -20.45 25.31 -6.74
CA ALA A 47 -21.67 25.49 -5.94
C ALA A 47 -22.80 26.22 -6.70
N CYS A 48 -22.62 26.59 -7.98
CA CYS A 48 -23.60 27.31 -8.78
C CYS A 48 -24.12 26.45 -9.95
N ASP A 49 -25.24 25.76 -9.71
CA ASP A 49 -26.33 25.39 -10.63
C ASP A 49 -26.05 25.34 -12.14
N ARG A 50 -25.60 24.19 -12.66
CA ARG A 50 -26.04 23.63 -13.97
C ARG A 50 -25.96 22.09 -13.97
N PRO A 51 -27.08 21.36 -14.15
CA PRO A 51 -27.12 19.90 -14.05
C PRO A 51 -26.42 19.13 -15.21
N ASP A 52 -26.08 19.80 -16.31
CA ASP A 52 -25.56 19.15 -17.53
C ASP A 52 -24.03 19.18 -17.70
N ARG A 53 -23.26 19.71 -16.73
CA ARG A 53 -21.79 19.74 -16.84
C ARG A 53 -21.15 18.64 -15.99
N PRO A 54 -20.17 17.88 -16.54
CA PRO A 54 -19.46 16.89 -15.75
C PRO A 54 -18.70 17.57 -14.62
N VAL A 55 -18.97 17.13 -13.38
CA VAL A 55 -18.33 17.64 -12.15
C VAL A 55 -16.82 17.66 -12.33
N GLN A 56 -16.22 18.84 -12.29
CA GLN A 56 -14.76 18.97 -12.33
C GLN A 56 -14.16 18.52 -11.01
N VAL A 57 -13.03 17.82 -11.09
CA VAL A 57 -12.35 17.27 -9.92
C VAL A 57 -10.87 17.65 -9.97
N THR A 58 -10.29 17.97 -8.83
CA THR A 58 -8.84 18.08 -8.67
C THR A 58 -8.26 16.72 -8.29
N LYS A 59 -7.00 16.49 -8.68
CA LYS A 59 -6.32 15.19 -8.56
C LYS A 59 -4.93 15.45 -8.00
N GLU A 60 -4.59 14.80 -6.90
CA GLU A 60 -3.33 15.01 -6.19
C GLU A 60 -2.70 13.66 -5.82
N VAL A 61 -1.45 13.43 -6.21
CA VAL A 61 -0.69 12.27 -5.70
C VAL A 61 -0.37 12.53 -4.24
N VAL A 62 -0.91 11.72 -3.33
CA VAL A 62 -0.67 11.85 -1.88
C VAL A 62 0.33 10.84 -1.34
N SER A 63 0.56 9.76 -2.06
CA SER A 63 1.65 8.82 -1.77
C SER A 63 2.14 8.11 -3.03
N MET A 64 3.40 7.70 -3.01
CA MET A 64 4.04 6.98 -4.10
C MET A 64 5.09 5.99 -3.58
N GLY A 65 5.27 4.90 -4.31
CA GLY A 65 6.26 3.88 -4.04
C GLY A 65 6.82 3.26 -5.32
N THR A 66 8.11 2.95 -5.33
CA THR A 66 8.72 2.07 -6.35
C THR A 66 9.35 0.84 -5.73
N GLY A 67 9.65 -0.14 -6.57
CA GLY A 67 10.43 -1.31 -6.18
C GLY A 67 9.72 -2.65 -6.42
N THR A 68 10.47 -3.73 -6.30
CA THR A 68 10.09 -5.08 -6.74
C THR A 68 10.61 -6.19 -5.83
N LYS A 69 11.10 -5.84 -4.64
CA LYS A 69 11.94 -6.74 -3.85
C LYS A 69 11.43 -6.88 -2.42
N CYS A 70 11.66 -8.06 -1.86
CA CYS A 70 11.31 -8.41 -0.49
C CYS A 70 12.56 -9.01 0.18
N ILE A 71 12.79 -8.72 1.47
CA ILE A 71 13.86 -9.40 2.21
C ILE A 71 13.41 -10.81 2.59
N GLY A 72 14.36 -11.74 2.72
CA GLY A 72 14.13 -13.06 3.29
C GLY A 72 13.88 -13.00 4.80
N GLN A 73 13.26 -14.04 5.36
CA GLN A 73 12.89 -14.13 6.77
C GLN A 73 14.09 -13.98 7.70
N SER A 74 15.25 -14.54 7.32
CA SER A 74 16.52 -14.44 8.05
C SER A 74 17.00 -13.01 8.29
N LYS A 75 16.54 -12.04 7.47
CA LYS A 75 16.93 -10.63 7.55
C LYS A 75 15.91 -9.77 8.31
N MET A 76 14.78 -10.33 8.71
CA MET A 76 13.78 -9.59 9.50
C MET A 76 14.35 -9.19 10.86
N ARG A 77 13.90 -8.06 11.41
CA ARG A 77 14.39 -7.54 12.70
C ARG A 77 13.27 -7.24 13.68
N LYS A 78 13.49 -7.63 14.95
CA LYS A 78 12.54 -7.44 16.06
C LYS A 78 12.35 -5.98 16.45
N SER A 79 13.32 -5.12 16.15
CA SER A 79 13.30 -3.67 16.36
C SER A 79 12.33 -2.90 15.45
N GLY A 80 11.76 -3.54 14.42
CA GLY A 80 10.81 -2.87 13.52
C GLY A 80 11.40 -1.78 12.62
N ASP A 81 12.73 -1.68 12.57
CA ASP A 81 13.49 -0.60 11.90
C ASP A 81 13.90 -0.92 10.45
N ILE A 82 13.47 -2.06 9.92
CA ILE A 82 13.71 -2.50 8.54
C ILE A 82 12.40 -2.65 7.77
N LEU A 83 12.41 -2.33 6.48
CA LEU A 83 11.31 -2.65 5.57
C LEU A 83 11.43 -4.09 5.08
N ASN A 84 10.40 -4.89 5.39
CA ASN A 84 10.37 -6.29 4.95
C ASN A 84 10.04 -6.43 3.46
N ASP A 85 9.16 -5.57 2.95
CA ASP A 85 8.61 -5.65 1.60
C ASP A 85 8.69 -4.28 0.93
N SER A 86 9.51 -4.20 -0.11
CA SER A 86 9.80 -3.01 -0.90
C SER A 86 9.24 -3.14 -2.32
N HIS A 87 8.11 -3.82 -2.48
CA HIS A 87 7.31 -3.69 -3.70
C HIS A 87 6.57 -2.35 -3.71
N ALA A 88 6.46 -1.76 -4.89
CA ALA A 88 5.86 -0.46 -5.13
C ALA A 88 4.51 -0.28 -4.42
N GLU A 89 3.60 -1.25 -4.51
CA GLU A 89 2.26 -1.20 -3.93
C GLU A 89 2.28 -1.15 -2.41
N VAL A 90 3.21 -1.90 -1.81
CA VAL A 90 3.37 -1.95 -0.35
C VAL A 90 4.00 -0.66 0.15
N ILE A 91 5.00 -0.14 -0.57
CA ILE A 91 5.62 1.14 -0.25
C ILE A 91 4.59 2.28 -0.37
N ALA A 92 3.83 2.34 -1.46
CA ALA A 92 2.79 3.34 -1.67
C ALA A 92 1.73 3.32 -0.54
N ARG A 93 1.29 2.14 -0.10
CA ARG A 93 0.35 2.01 1.04
C ARG A 93 0.97 2.48 2.35
N ARG A 94 2.24 2.18 2.64
CA ARG A 94 2.90 2.63 3.87
C ARG A 94 3.16 4.13 3.87
N SER A 95 3.55 4.69 2.71
CA SER A 95 3.61 6.13 2.48
C SER A 95 2.23 6.78 2.66
N PHE A 96 1.16 6.13 2.21
CA PHE A 96 -0.21 6.61 2.43
C PHE A 96 -0.57 6.62 3.92
N GLN A 97 -0.21 5.59 4.69
CA GLN A 97 -0.40 5.59 6.15
C GLN A 97 0.34 6.75 6.82
N ARG A 98 1.55 7.10 6.35
CA ARG A 98 2.28 8.27 6.82
C ARG A 98 1.56 9.58 6.50
N TYR A 99 1.00 9.70 5.29
CA TYR A 99 0.15 10.82 4.91
C TYR A 99 -1.09 10.93 5.81
N LEU A 100 -1.81 9.82 6.05
CA LEU A 100 -2.97 9.80 6.94
C LEU A 100 -2.63 10.21 8.38
N LEU A 101 -1.50 9.73 8.94
CA LEU A 101 -1.02 10.16 10.26
C LEU A 101 -0.77 11.67 10.31
N HIS A 102 -0.15 12.22 9.26
CA HIS A 102 0.09 13.66 9.16
C HIS A 102 -1.24 14.44 9.10
N GLN A 103 -2.20 13.98 8.31
CA GLN A 103 -3.50 14.61 8.16
C GLN A 103 -4.33 14.57 9.46
N LEU A 104 -4.28 13.46 10.21
CA LEU A 104 -4.89 13.40 11.55
C LEU A 104 -4.22 14.36 12.53
N HIS A 105 -2.90 14.55 12.44
CA HIS A 105 -2.20 15.54 13.27
C HIS A 105 -2.61 16.97 12.93
N LEU A 106 -2.84 17.29 11.65
CA LEU A 106 -3.40 18.58 11.24
C LEU A 106 -4.81 18.78 11.81
N ALA A 107 -5.65 17.74 11.73
CA ALA A 107 -7.02 17.78 12.27
C ALA A 107 -7.05 17.98 13.79
N ALA A 108 -6.22 17.22 14.53
CA ALA A 108 -6.10 17.34 15.98
C ALA A 108 -5.53 18.69 16.43
N SER A 109 -4.70 19.34 15.59
CA SER A 109 -4.14 20.66 15.86
C SER A 109 -5.02 21.81 15.33
N LEU A 110 -6.27 21.52 14.92
CA LEU A 110 -7.24 22.48 14.38
C LEU A 110 -6.72 23.34 13.22
N LYS A 111 -5.93 22.75 12.32
CA LYS A 111 -5.49 23.42 11.08
C LYS A 111 -6.49 23.20 9.94
N GLU A 112 -6.78 24.25 9.18
CA GLU A 112 -7.88 24.32 8.20
C GLU A 112 -7.73 23.45 6.92
N ASP A 113 -6.63 22.69 6.77
CA ASP A 113 -6.34 21.94 5.53
C ASP A 113 -6.38 20.40 5.67
N SER A 114 -6.94 19.86 6.76
CA SER A 114 -7.02 18.40 6.91
C SER A 114 -8.06 17.75 5.98
N ILE A 115 -7.77 16.54 5.50
CA ILE A 115 -8.74 15.65 4.85
C ILE A 115 -9.74 15.03 5.83
N PHE A 116 -9.55 15.22 7.14
CA PHE A 116 -10.39 14.67 8.19
C PHE A 116 -11.26 15.75 8.84
N VAL A 117 -12.49 15.37 9.15
CA VAL A 117 -13.45 16.15 9.94
C VAL A 117 -13.81 15.38 11.21
N PRO A 118 -14.27 16.06 12.27
CA PRO A 118 -14.80 15.38 13.45
C PRO A 118 -15.88 14.37 13.05
N GLY A 119 -15.81 13.17 13.62
CA GLY A 119 -16.81 12.12 13.45
C GLY A 119 -18.08 12.40 14.26
N THR A 120 -19.06 11.50 14.11
CA THR A 120 -20.26 11.48 14.95
C THR A 120 -19.99 10.81 16.29
N GLN A 121 -19.01 9.92 16.34
CA GLN A 121 -18.51 9.33 17.58
C GLN A 121 -17.46 10.23 18.22
N ARG A 122 -17.52 10.35 19.55
CA ARG A 122 -16.64 11.22 20.33
C ARG A 122 -15.16 10.88 20.08
N GLU A 123 -14.35 11.92 19.87
CA GLU A 123 -12.89 11.84 19.65
C GLU A 123 -12.43 11.00 18.42
N LEU A 124 -13.36 10.61 17.55
CA LEU A 124 -13.04 9.94 16.29
C LEU A 124 -13.13 10.94 15.13
N TRP A 125 -12.40 10.63 14.06
CA TRP A 125 -12.34 11.40 12.84
C TRP A 125 -12.97 10.63 11.69
N LYS A 126 -13.63 11.35 10.77
CA LYS A 126 -14.11 10.83 9.49
C LYS A 126 -13.34 11.44 8.35
N LEU A 127 -13.09 10.66 7.31
CA LEU A 127 -12.66 11.23 6.04
C LEU A 127 -13.77 12.17 5.56
N ARG A 128 -13.38 13.33 5.03
CA ARG A 128 -14.34 14.22 4.39
C ARG A 128 -15.12 13.47 3.28
N PRO A 129 -16.46 13.61 3.24
CA PRO A 129 -17.32 12.81 2.36
C PRO A 129 -17.15 13.14 0.87
N ASP A 130 -16.61 14.32 0.54
CA ASP A 130 -16.32 14.76 -0.82
C ASP A 130 -15.00 14.20 -1.38
N LEU A 131 -14.21 13.50 -0.56
CA LEU A 131 -12.91 12.96 -0.96
C LEU A 131 -13.00 11.48 -1.30
N LEU A 132 -12.29 11.08 -2.35
CA LEU A 132 -12.05 9.67 -2.66
C LEU A 132 -10.60 9.42 -3.02
N PHE A 133 -10.15 8.19 -2.81
CA PHE A 133 -8.79 7.76 -3.15
C PHE A 133 -8.83 6.75 -4.30
N VAL A 134 -7.94 6.97 -5.27
CA VAL A 134 -7.68 6.05 -6.38
C VAL A 134 -6.28 5.47 -6.20
N PHE A 135 -6.17 4.14 -6.22
CA PHE A 135 -4.89 3.46 -6.20
C PHE A 135 -4.40 3.22 -7.62
N PHE A 136 -3.14 3.57 -7.88
CA PHE A 136 -2.49 3.33 -9.16
C PHE A 136 -1.35 2.32 -9.00
N SER A 137 -1.20 1.42 -9.98
CA SER A 137 -0.03 0.55 -10.14
C SER A 137 0.38 0.48 -11.60
N SER A 138 1.66 0.66 -11.92
CA SER A 138 2.15 0.60 -13.31
C SER A 138 2.14 -0.81 -13.91
N HIS A 139 1.86 -1.82 -13.09
CA HIS A 139 1.77 -3.21 -13.52
C HIS A 139 0.73 -3.95 -12.68
N THR A 140 0.21 -5.06 -13.19
CA THR A 140 -0.67 -5.92 -12.43
C THR A 140 0.07 -6.48 -11.20
N PRO A 141 -0.54 -6.43 -9.99
CA PRO A 141 0.01 -7.04 -8.78
C PRO A 141 0.01 -8.58 -8.85
N CYS A 142 -0.69 -9.13 -9.85
CA CYS A 142 -0.66 -10.52 -10.30
C CYS A 142 0.32 -10.59 -11.47
N GLY A 143 1.49 -11.22 -11.29
CA GLY A 143 2.51 -11.27 -12.34
C GLY A 143 1.95 -11.84 -13.65
N ALA A 144 2.39 -11.28 -14.78
CA ALA A 144 2.08 -11.83 -16.09
C ALA A 144 3.25 -11.65 -17.07
N LYS A 145 3.57 -12.72 -17.81
CA LYS A 145 4.24 -12.65 -19.11
C LYS A 145 3.17 -12.85 -20.19
N VAL A 146 3.36 -12.19 -21.32
CA VAL A 146 2.40 -11.97 -22.44
C VAL A 146 1.73 -13.24 -23.00
N VAL A 147 2.24 -14.45 -22.77
CA VAL A 147 1.65 -15.71 -23.28
C VAL A 147 0.81 -16.44 -22.22
N ASP A 148 0.94 -16.06 -20.95
CA ASP A 148 0.27 -16.74 -19.84
C ASP A 148 -0.01 -15.72 -18.73
N VAL A 149 -1.20 -15.09 -18.80
CA VAL A 149 -1.69 -14.10 -17.84
C VAL A 149 -1.81 -14.68 -16.42
N TYR A 150 -1.72 -16.01 -16.27
CA TYR A 150 -1.78 -16.68 -14.98
C TYR A 150 -0.39 -16.83 -14.34
N ARG A 151 0.72 -16.60 -15.06
CA ARG A 151 2.09 -16.82 -14.55
C ARG A 151 2.61 -15.77 -13.60
N THR A 152 2.71 -16.15 -12.32
CA THR A 152 3.23 -15.31 -11.25
C THR A 152 4.54 -15.83 -10.67
N GLY A 153 5.42 -14.90 -10.26
CA GLY A 153 6.63 -15.22 -9.50
C GLY A 153 6.34 -15.56 -8.03
N ALA A 154 5.14 -15.23 -7.53
CA ALA A 154 4.70 -15.57 -6.19
C ALA A 154 4.37 -17.06 -6.09
N LYS A 155 4.65 -17.66 -4.93
CA LYS A 155 4.47 -19.10 -4.68
C LYS A 155 3.25 -19.32 -3.80
N CYS A 156 2.54 -20.43 -3.97
CA CYS A 156 1.44 -20.81 -3.08
C CYS A 156 1.93 -20.87 -1.63
N VAL A 157 1.06 -20.50 -0.69
CA VAL A 157 1.36 -20.62 0.75
C VAL A 157 1.67 -22.10 1.08
N PRO A 158 2.70 -22.39 1.89
CA PRO A 158 3.00 -23.76 2.31
C PRO A 158 1.84 -24.39 3.09
N GLY A 159 1.54 -25.66 2.83
CA GLY A 159 0.43 -26.39 3.47
C GLY A 159 -0.90 -26.29 2.72
N GLU A 160 -1.01 -25.41 1.72
CA GLU A 160 -2.14 -25.35 0.79
C GLU A 160 -1.91 -26.23 -0.44
N ALA A 161 -2.97 -26.41 -1.23
CA ALA A 161 -2.83 -27.09 -2.50
C ALA A 161 -1.85 -26.36 -3.44
N GLY A 162 -0.91 -27.10 -4.03
CA GLY A 162 0.10 -26.54 -4.92
C GLY A 162 -0.44 -26.17 -6.32
N ASP A 163 0.37 -25.45 -7.07
CA ASP A 163 0.15 -25.24 -8.51
C ASP A 163 0.14 -26.59 -9.25
N SER A 164 -0.69 -26.72 -10.29
CA SER A 164 -0.82 -28.00 -11.01
C SER A 164 0.42 -28.32 -11.86
N GLY A 165 1.19 -27.29 -12.24
CA GLY A 165 2.40 -27.41 -13.06
C GLY A 165 2.15 -27.75 -14.53
N LYS A 166 0.89 -27.90 -14.94
CA LYS A 166 0.51 -28.17 -16.33
C LYS A 166 0.85 -26.98 -17.25
N PRO A 167 1.01 -27.18 -18.56
CA PRO A 167 1.31 -26.08 -19.49
C PRO A 167 0.21 -25.00 -19.57
N GLY A 168 0.61 -23.79 -19.96
CA GLY A 168 -0.28 -22.65 -20.19
C GLY A 168 -1.14 -22.28 -18.97
N ALA A 169 -2.40 -21.91 -19.24
CA ALA A 169 -3.36 -21.45 -18.23
C ALA A 169 -3.62 -22.46 -17.09
N ALA A 170 -3.36 -23.75 -17.32
CA ALA A 170 -3.53 -24.77 -16.31
C ALA A 170 -2.40 -24.76 -15.25
N TYR A 171 -1.27 -24.08 -15.48
CA TYR A 171 -0.11 -24.12 -14.59
C TYR A 171 -0.46 -23.72 -13.17
N HIS A 172 -1.07 -22.54 -13.01
CA HIS A 172 -1.38 -21.99 -11.70
C HIS A 172 -2.80 -22.32 -11.28
N ARG A 173 -2.95 -22.71 -10.01
CA ARG A 173 -4.27 -22.74 -9.38
C ARG A 173 -4.69 -21.32 -9.00
N VAL A 174 -5.86 -20.96 -9.49
CA VAL A 174 -6.46 -19.65 -9.28
C VAL A 174 -7.11 -19.57 -7.89
N GLY A 175 -7.15 -18.36 -7.30
CA GLY A 175 -7.81 -18.10 -6.01
C GLY A 175 -6.95 -18.40 -4.78
N LEU A 176 -5.86 -19.15 -4.92
CA LEU A 176 -4.95 -19.45 -3.83
C LEU A 176 -4.17 -18.22 -3.36
N LEU A 177 -4.00 -18.11 -2.04
CA LEU A 177 -3.09 -17.15 -1.42
C LEU A 177 -1.64 -17.47 -1.77
N ARG A 178 -0.83 -16.42 -1.93
CA ARG A 178 0.55 -16.55 -2.36
C ARG A 178 1.51 -15.71 -1.54
N VAL A 179 2.74 -16.18 -1.43
CA VAL A 179 3.87 -15.46 -0.85
C VAL A 179 4.80 -14.98 -1.94
N LYS A 180 5.37 -13.80 -1.73
CA LYS A 180 6.38 -13.24 -2.62
C LYS A 180 7.66 -14.09 -2.60
N PRO A 181 8.47 -14.04 -3.67
CA PRO A 181 9.84 -14.51 -3.55
C PRO A 181 10.61 -13.59 -2.58
N GLY A 182 11.47 -14.17 -1.74
CA GLY A 182 12.40 -13.42 -0.89
C GLY A 182 13.76 -13.26 -1.57
N ARG A 183 14.51 -12.21 -1.22
CA ARG A 183 15.94 -12.11 -1.55
C ARG A 183 16.74 -13.07 -0.66
N GLY A 184 17.05 -14.25 -1.22
CA GLY A 184 17.73 -15.33 -0.50
C GLY A 184 16.70 -16.35 -0.05
N ASP A 185 16.55 -16.51 1.26
CA ASP A 185 15.53 -17.35 1.84
C ASP A 185 14.11 -16.80 1.63
N ARG A 186 13.11 -17.65 1.86
CA ARG A 186 11.69 -17.31 1.68
C ARG A 186 11.31 -16.13 2.58
N THR A 187 10.43 -15.27 2.07
CA THR A 187 9.88 -14.15 2.86
C THR A 187 8.53 -14.54 3.46
N CYS A 188 8.14 -13.86 4.54
CA CYS A 188 6.81 -13.96 5.14
C CYS A 188 5.79 -12.98 4.51
N SER A 189 6.17 -12.26 3.45
CA SER A 189 5.28 -11.29 2.80
C SER A 189 4.34 -11.95 1.78
N MET A 190 3.04 -11.79 2.01
CA MET A 190 1.98 -12.14 1.07
C MET A 190 2.09 -11.35 -0.26
N SER A 191 1.47 -11.85 -1.32
CA SER A 191 1.43 -11.22 -2.63
C SER A 191 0.70 -9.86 -2.60
N CYS A 192 1.00 -8.99 -3.57
CA CYS A 192 0.33 -7.69 -3.66
C CYS A 192 -1.17 -7.83 -3.91
N SER A 193 -1.58 -8.84 -4.69
CA SER A 193 -3.01 -9.13 -4.94
C SER A 193 -3.76 -9.52 -3.65
N ASP A 194 -3.20 -10.42 -2.83
CA ASP A 194 -3.79 -10.81 -1.56
C ASP A 194 -3.86 -9.62 -0.59
N LYS A 195 -2.82 -8.77 -0.61
CA LYS A 195 -2.79 -7.54 0.20
C LYS A 195 -3.86 -6.54 -0.24
N LEU A 196 -3.98 -6.25 -1.53
CA LEU A 196 -5.02 -5.34 -2.03
C LEU A 196 -6.43 -5.86 -1.71
N ALA A 197 -6.69 -7.16 -1.90
CA ALA A 197 -7.96 -7.78 -1.50
C ALA A 197 -8.23 -7.65 0.00
N ARG A 198 -7.19 -7.75 0.84
CA ARG A 198 -7.32 -7.46 2.28
C ARG A 198 -7.68 -6.00 2.56
N TRP A 199 -7.11 -5.06 1.81
CA TRP A 199 -7.38 -3.63 2.00
C TRP A 199 -8.79 -3.27 1.51
N ASN A 200 -9.31 -4.01 0.53
CA ASN A 200 -10.69 -3.89 0.04
C ASN A 200 -11.76 -4.28 1.08
N VAL A 201 -11.35 -4.92 2.18
CA VAL A 201 -12.24 -5.31 3.30
C VAL A 201 -11.89 -4.55 4.58
N LEU A 202 -10.61 -4.40 4.90
CA LEU A 202 -10.17 -3.78 6.16
C LEU A 202 -9.76 -2.30 6.05
N GLY A 203 -9.75 -1.76 4.83
CA GLY A 203 -9.20 -0.45 4.52
C GLY A 203 -7.66 -0.40 4.48
N CYS A 204 -7.15 0.71 3.95
CA CYS A 204 -5.73 0.98 3.75
C CYS A 204 -5.02 1.57 4.99
N GLN A 205 -5.77 2.10 5.95
CA GLN A 205 -5.29 2.71 7.20
C GLN A 205 -4.57 1.71 8.12
N GLY A 206 -5.10 0.49 8.24
CA GLY A 206 -4.57 -0.52 9.16
C GLY A 206 -4.86 -0.25 10.64
N ALA A 207 -4.54 -1.22 11.50
CA ALA A 207 -4.96 -1.24 12.91
C ALA A 207 -4.65 0.03 13.71
N LEU A 208 -3.41 0.55 13.64
CA LEU A 208 -3.01 1.73 14.43
C LEU A 208 -3.88 2.95 14.10
N LEU A 209 -4.01 3.29 12.83
CA LEU A 209 -4.80 4.45 12.43
C LEU A 209 -6.29 4.28 12.75
N MET A 210 -6.78 3.04 12.81
CA MET A 210 -8.18 2.76 13.11
C MET A 210 -8.60 3.18 14.53
N HIS A 211 -7.66 3.42 15.46
CA HIS A 211 -8.01 3.98 16.77
C HIS A 211 -8.65 5.36 16.69
N PHE A 212 -8.27 6.15 15.68
CA PHE A 212 -8.71 7.54 15.53
C PHE A 212 -9.82 7.70 14.50
N LEU A 213 -10.22 6.63 13.82
CA LEU A 213 -11.12 6.70 12.70
C LEU A 213 -12.45 6.08 13.06
N GLU A 214 -13.53 6.73 12.65
CA GLU A 214 -14.86 6.15 12.81
C GLU A 214 -15.10 5.04 11.77
N GLU A 215 -14.57 5.22 10.56
CA GLU A 215 -14.74 4.29 9.44
C GLU A 215 -13.39 3.94 8.78
N PRO A 216 -13.24 2.74 8.20
CA PRO A 216 -12.03 2.36 7.47
C PRO A 216 -11.85 3.21 6.20
N ILE A 217 -10.60 3.48 5.82
CA ILE A 217 -10.29 4.25 4.61
C ILE A 217 -10.15 3.31 3.42
N TYR A 218 -11.12 3.35 2.50
CA TYR A 218 -11.17 2.50 1.33
C TYR A 218 -10.69 3.19 0.05
N LEU A 219 -10.38 2.38 -0.96
CA LEU A 219 -10.05 2.81 -2.31
C LEU A 219 -11.31 2.75 -3.15
N SER A 220 -11.63 3.84 -3.83
CA SER A 220 -12.75 3.89 -4.78
C SER A 220 -12.44 3.18 -6.10
N ALA A 221 -11.16 3.18 -6.49
CA ALA A 221 -10.72 2.56 -7.74
C ALA A 221 -9.28 2.05 -7.66
N VAL A 222 -8.97 1.08 -8.53
CA VAL A 222 -7.63 0.56 -8.83
C VAL A 222 -7.38 0.75 -10.33
N VAL A 223 -6.43 1.61 -10.67
CA VAL A 223 -5.97 1.86 -12.04
C VAL A 223 -4.66 1.13 -12.28
N ILE A 224 -4.60 0.33 -13.34
CA ILE A 224 -3.40 -0.38 -13.76
C ILE A 224 -2.83 0.28 -15.02
N GLY A 225 -1.53 0.57 -15.04
CA GLY A 225 -0.84 1.06 -16.24
C GLY A 225 -0.81 0.02 -17.37
N LYS A 226 -0.28 0.41 -18.54
CA LYS A 226 -0.22 -0.49 -19.68
C LYS A 226 0.71 -1.67 -19.43
N CYS A 227 0.14 -2.86 -19.37
CA CYS A 227 0.81 -4.14 -19.23
C CYS A 227 -0.13 -5.28 -19.62
N PRO A 228 0.33 -6.54 -19.70
CA PRO A 228 -0.60 -7.67 -19.79
C PRO A 228 -1.64 -7.60 -18.68
N TYR A 229 -2.91 -7.71 -19.05
CA TYR A 229 -4.05 -7.43 -18.19
C TYR A 229 -5.21 -8.35 -18.53
N SER A 230 -5.95 -8.76 -17.50
CA SER A 230 -7.25 -9.44 -17.64
C SER A 230 -8.17 -8.88 -16.58
N GLN A 231 -9.32 -8.35 -17.03
CA GLN A 231 -10.34 -7.79 -16.16
C GLN A 231 -10.86 -8.85 -15.20
N GLU A 232 -11.11 -10.05 -15.69
CA GLU A 232 -11.64 -11.20 -14.94
C GLU A 232 -10.63 -11.64 -13.86
N ALA A 233 -9.34 -11.66 -14.20
CA ALA A 233 -8.29 -11.99 -13.24
C ALA A 233 -8.18 -10.97 -12.12
N MET A 234 -8.28 -9.67 -12.45
CA MET A 234 -8.26 -8.58 -11.47
C MET A 234 -9.49 -8.59 -10.57
N GLN A 235 -10.69 -8.71 -11.14
CA GLN A 235 -11.95 -8.77 -10.38
C GLN A 235 -11.94 -9.94 -9.40
N ARG A 236 -11.59 -11.14 -9.87
CA ARG A 236 -11.46 -12.32 -9.00
C ARG A 236 -10.39 -12.14 -7.93
N ALA A 237 -9.28 -11.48 -8.26
CA ALA A 237 -8.17 -11.31 -7.33
C ALA A 237 -8.44 -10.27 -6.24
N LEU A 238 -9.14 -9.18 -6.55
CA LEU A 238 -9.31 -8.06 -5.63
C LEU A 238 -10.69 -8.05 -4.94
N ILE A 239 -11.72 -8.57 -5.63
CA ILE A 239 -13.12 -8.52 -5.17
C ILE A 239 -13.65 -9.93 -4.94
N GLY A 240 -13.73 -10.75 -6.00
CA GLY A 240 -14.52 -11.99 -6.00
C GLY A 240 -14.14 -12.99 -4.91
N ARG A 241 -12.84 -13.08 -4.55
CA ARG A 241 -12.39 -13.97 -3.46
C ARG A 241 -12.86 -13.57 -2.05
N CYS A 242 -13.31 -12.34 -1.87
CA CYS A 242 -13.81 -11.80 -0.61
C CYS A 242 -15.32 -11.50 -0.65
N GLN A 243 -15.99 -11.66 -1.80
CA GLN A 243 -17.37 -11.18 -2.03
C GLN A 243 -18.40 -11.75 -1.04
N ASN A 244 -18.16 -12.97 -0.54
CA ASN A 244 -19.06 -13.67 0.39
C ASN A 244 -18.69 -13.42 1.87
N VAL A 245 -17.69 -12.59 2.15
CA VAL A 245 -17.30 -12.28 3.54
C VAL A 245 -18.39 -11.44 4.18
N SER A 246 -18.93 -11.95 5.28
CA SER A 246 -20.04 -11.35 6.03
C SER A 246 -19.72 -11.26 7.52
N ALA A 247 -20.69 -10.81 8.34
CA ALA A 247 -20.53 -10.65 9.79
C ALA A 247 -19.32 -9.79 10.19
N LEU A 248 -19.06 -8.74 9.40
CA LEU A 248 -18.05 -7.74 9.70
C LEU A 248 -18.59 -6.73 10.73
N PRO A 249 -17.75 -6.19 11.62
CA PRO A 249 -18.13 -5.08 12.49
C PRO A 249 -18.64 -3.87 11.69
N GLU A 250 -19.43 -3.02 12.33
CA GLU A 250 -19.93 -1.77 11.75
C GLU A 250 -18.81 -0.93 11.12
N GLY A 251 -19.10 -0.32 9.97
CA GLY A 251 -18.15 0.42 9.15
C GLY A 251 -17.25 -0.45 8.24
N PHE A 252 -17.09 -1.75 8.53
CA PHE A 252 -16.32 -2.65 7.69
C PHE A 252 -17.19 -3.37 6.66
N GLY A 253 -16.74 -3.41 5.42
CA GLY A 253 -17.44 -4.09 4.33
C GLY A 253 -16.52 -4.45 3.18
N VAL A 254 -16.98 -5.38 2.34
CA VAL A 254 -16.34 -5.68 1.05
C VAL A 254 -16.73 -4.57 0.08
N GLN A 255 -15.74 -3.83 -0.43
CA GLN A 255 -16.02 -2.70 -1.32
C GLN A 255 -16.11 -3.13 -2.79
N GLU A 256 -17.04 -2.51 -3.51
CA GLU A 256 -17.10 -2.57 -4.98
C GLU A 256 -16.11 -1.56 -5.57
N VAL A 257 -14.83 -1.95 -5.62
CA VAL A 257 -13.77 -1.10 -6.15
C VAL A 257 -13.78 -1.11 -7.67
N LYS A 258 -13.80 0.09 -8.29
CA LYS A 258 -13.71 0.21 -9.75
C LYS A 258 -12.32 -0.21 -10.24
N ILE A 259 -12.24 -1.16 -11.16
CA ILE A 259 -10.95 -1.59 -11.73
C ILE A 259 -10.88 -1.13 -13.19
N GLN A 260 -9.82 -0.41 -13.54
CA GLN A 260 -9.58 0.09 -14.89
C GLN A 260 -8.12 -0.10 -15.31
N GLN A 261 -7.90 -0.16 -16.62
CA GLN A 261 -6.56 -0.11 -17.21
C GLN A 261 -6.37 1.21 -17.97
N SER A 262 -5.16 1.75 -17.88
CA SER A 262 -4.65 2.88 -18.66
C SER A 262 -3.84 2.37 -19.85
N ASP A 263 -3.88 3.09 -20.97
CA ASP A 263 -3.08 2.82 -22.17
C ASP A 263 -1.67 3.42 -22.11
N LEU A 264 -1.37 4.17 -21.06
CA LEU A 264 -0.05 4.73 -20.84
C LEU A 264 0.93 3.71 -20.24
N LEU A 265 2.09 3.58 -20.88
CA LEU A 265 3.16 2.67 -20.47
C LEU A 265 4.18 3.40 -19.59
N PHE A 266 4.48 2.82 -18.42
CA PHE A 266 5.54 3.35 -17.57
C PHE A 266 6.91 3.14 -18.21
N GLU A 267 7.64 4.23 -18.46
CA GLU A 267 8.91 4.19 -19.22
C GLU A 267 10.01 3.34 -18.60
N GLN A 268 10.00 3.19 -17.27
CA GLN A 268 10.97 2.38 -16.55
C GLN A 268 10.44 0.99 -16.17
N SER A 269 9.27 0.62 -16.71
CA SER A 269 8.79 -0.75 -16.65
C SER A 269 9.73 -1.67 -17.43
N ARG A 270 9.72 -2.96 -17.08
CA ARG A 270 10.53 -3.96 -17.78
C ARG A 270 10.28 -3.97 -19.29
N CYS A 271 9.02 -3.88 -19.71
CA CYS A 271 8.64 -3.92 -21.12
C CYS A 271 9.17 -2.70 -21.88
N ALA A 272 9.01 -1.50 -21.32
CA ALA A 272 9.49 -0.27 -21.93
C ALA A 272 11.02 -0.25 -22.08
N VAL A 273 11.75 -0.62 -21.01
CA VAL A 273 13.22 -0.67 -21.04
C VAL A 273 13.71 -1.73 -22.02
N GLN A 274 13.06 -2.90 -22.08
CA GLN A 274 13.41 -3.96 -23.03
C GLN A 274 13.20 -3.55 -24.48
N ALA A 275 12.15 -2.78 -24.79
CA ALA A 275 11.88 -2.30 -26.15
C ALA A 275 12.88 -1.25 -26.64
N LYS A 276 13.43 -0.44 -25.73
CA LYS A 276 14.45 0.59 -26.04
C LYS A 276 15.88 0.03 -26.09
N LYS A 277 16.08 -1.24 -25.74
CA LYS A 277 17.40 -1.85 -25.54
C LYS A 277 17.96 -2.42 -26.85
N ALA A 278 19.22 -2.09 -27.17
CA ALA A 278 19.93 -2.68 -28.31
C ALA A 278 20.28 -4.16 -28.08
N GLU A 279 20.38 -4.95 -29.16
CA GLU A 279 20.56 -6.41 -29.11
C GLU A 279 21.78 -6.88 -28.28
N ASN A 280 22.84 -6.06 -28.21
CA ASN A 280 24.11 -6.41 -27.55
C ASN A 280 24.24 -5.96 -26.08
N GLN A 281 23.20 -5.37 -25.48
CA GLN A 281 23.26 -4.95 -24.08
C GLN A 281 22.96 -6.14 -23.12
N GLY A 282 23.65 -6.23 -21.98
CA GLY A 282 23.54 -7.35 -21.02
C GLY A 282 22.15 -7.52 -20.37
N ARG A 283 21.95 -8.58 -19.57
CA ARG A 283 20.63 -8.93 -18.99
C ARG A 283 20.00 -7.79 -18.16
N LEU A 284 18.72 -7.49 -18.40
CA LEU A 284 17.95 -6.55 -17.57
C LEU A 284 17.72 -7.10 -16.17
N VAL A 285 17.94 -6.26 -15.16
CA VAL A 285 17.76 -6.60 -13.75
C VAL A 285 16.77 -5.66 -13.06
N PRO A 286 16.01 -6.12 -12.06
CA PRO A 286 15.18 -5.22 -11.27
C PRO A 286 16.05 -4.28 -10.44
N CYS A 287 15.65 -3.01 -10.34
CA CYS A 287 16.34 -1.97 -9.58
C CYS A 287 16.61 -2.41 -8.14
N GLY A 288 17.82 -2.13 -7.66
CA GLY A 288 18.25 -2.42 -6.29
C GLY A 288 17.48 -1.68 -5.20
N ALA A 289 17.07 -0.45 -5.53
CA ALA A 289 16.46 0.51 -4.62
C ALA A 289 14.93 0.56 -4.74
N ALA A 290 14.29 1.15 -3.73
CA ALA A 290 12.87 1.43 -3.66
C ALA A 290 12.69 2.86 -3.12
N ILE A 291 11.97 3.68 -3.87
CA ILE A 291 11.64 5.05 -3.46
C ILE A 291 10.30 5.01 -2.73
N SER A 292 10.21 5.72 -1.62
CA SER A 292 8.96 6.01 -0.91
C SER A 292 8.76 7.52 -0.86
N TRP A 293 7.58 7.99 -1.22
CA TRP A 293 7.22 9.40 -1.16
C TRP A 293 5.82 9.57 -0.56
N SER A 294 5.64 10.56 0.31
CA SER A 294 4.35 10.94 0.92
C SER A 294 4.19 12.46 0.83
N ALA A 295 2.96 12.94 0.60
CA ALA A 295 2.61 14.36 0.60
C ALA A 295 2.61 14.94 2.04
N VAL A 296 3.79 15.03 2.64
CA VAL A 296 4.02 15.57 3.98
C VAL A 296 5.18 16.57 3.92
N PRO A 297 5.17 17.65 4.71
CA PRO A 297 6.17 18.71 4.61
C PRO A 297 7.56 18.25 5.06
N GLU A 298 7.63 17.45 6.12
CA GLU A 298 8.90 16.99 6.69
C GLU A 298 9.40 15.74 5.96
N GLN A 299 10.53 15.84 5.25
CA GLN A 299 11.20 14.69 4.60
C GLN A 299 10.23 13.81 3.79
N PRO A 300 9.61 14.34 2.72
CA PRO A 300 8.57 13.63 1.99
C PRO A 300 9.07 12.34 1.34
N LEU A 301 10.36 12.27 1.02
CA LEU A 301 10.98 11.18 0.26
C LEU A 301 12.03 10.42 1.08
N ASP A 302 12.06 9.10 0.88
CA ASP A 302 13.09 8.20 1.39
C ASP A 302 13.41 7.11 0.33
N VAL A 303 14.69 6.79 0.17
CA VAL A 303 15.19 5.78 -0.77
C VAL A 303 15.81 4.64 0.02
N THR A 304 15.31 3.43 -0.17
CA THR A 304 15.76 2.24 0.56
C THR A 304 16.39 1.18 -0.34
N ALA A 305 17.37 0.46 0.18
CA ALA A 305 17.96 -0.72 -0.42
C ALA A 305 18.09 -1.82 0.64
N ASN A 306 17.65 -3.04 0.31
CA ASN A 306 17.63 -4.17 1.25
C ASN A 306 16.91 -3.86 2.59
N GLY A 307 15.88 -3.00 2.53
CA GLY A 307 15.04 -2.66 3.67
C GLY A 307 15.54 -1.50 4.54
N PHE A 308 16.72 -0.94 4.27
CA PHE A 308 17.30 0.22 4.98
C PHE A 308 17.46 1.42 4.05
N PRO A 309 17.54 2.65 4.56
CA PRO A 309 17.93 3.82 3.76
C PRO A 309 19.22 3.56 2.98
N GLN A 310 19.25 4.00 1.72
CA GLN A 310 20.39 3.80 0.83
C GLN A 310 21.66 4.39 1.45
N GLY A 311 22.76 3.63 1.42
CA GLY A 311 24.03 4.00 2.06
C GLY A 311 24.16 3.55 3.52
N THR A 312 23.13 2.94 4.12
CA THR A 312 23.24 2.37 5.46
C THR A 312 24.31 1.27 5.50
N THR A 313 25.36 1.47 6.30
CA THR A 313 26.42 0.50 6.53
C THR A 313 26.05 -0.48 7.66
N LYS A 314 26.71 -1.64 7.74
CA LYS A 314 26.50 -2.61 8.83
C LYS A 314 26.67 -1.99 10.23
N LYS A 315 27.63 -1.06 10.39
CA LYS A 315 27.88 -0.33 11.65
C LYS A 315 26.81 0.73 11.95
N GLY A 316 26.09 1.21 10.95
CA GLY A 316 25.03 2.20 11.09
C GLY A 316 23.66 1.61 11.48
N ILE A 317 23.46 0.30 11.25
CA ILE A 317 22.22 -0.40 11.59
C ILE A 317 21.88 -0.22 13.08
N GLY A 318 20.61 0.12 13.37
CA GLY A 318 20.11 0.40 14.72
C GLY A 318 20.05 1.88 15.09
N ARG A 319 20.84 2.74 14.42
CA ARG A 319 20.79 4.20 14.58
C ARG A 319 19.49 4.77 14.00
N LEU A 320 19.11 5.97 14.45
CA LEU A 320 17.88 6.64 13.99
C LEU A 320 17.92 6.99 12.50
N GLN A 321 19.07 7.40 11.99
CA GLN A 321 19.30 7.77 10.59
C GLN A 321 19.23 6.57 9.64
N ALA A 322 19.38 5.36 10.17
CA ALA A 322 19.31 4.11 9.41
C ALA A 322 17.88 3.55 9.29
N ARG A 323 16.85 4.36 9.59
CA ARG A 323 15.45 3.94 9.60
C ARG A 323 14.71 4.61 8.46
N SER A 324 13.99 3.80 7.70
CA SER A 324 13.03 4.35 6.76
C SER A 324 11.89 5.03 7.52
N ARG A 325 11.43 6.19 7.02
CA ARG A 325 10.28 6.91 7.59
C ARG A 325 8.97 6.16 7.52
N ILE A 326 8.92 5.16 6.63
CA ILE A 326 7.79 4.25 6.52
C ILE A 326 8.11 2.89 7.16
N SER A 327 9.15 2.74 7.99
CA SER A 327 9.38 1.51 8.79
C SER A 327 8.33 1.34 9.88
N LYS A 328 8.24 0.16 10.52
CA LYS A 328 7.20 -0.05 11.54
C LYS A 328 7.42 0.87 12.74
N VAL A 329 8.68 0.98 13.19
CA VAL A 329 9.05 1.81 14.34
C VAL A 329 8.83 3.29 14.07
N GLU A 330 9.13 3.79 12.86
CA GLU A 330 8.92 5.21 12.55
C GLU A 330 7.44 5.56 12.37
N LEU A 331 6.63 4.70 11.74
CA LEU A 331 5.18 4.90 11.69
C LEU A 331 4.55 4.85 13.10
N PHE A 332 5.06 3.97 13.97
CA PHE A 332 4.57 3.89 15.35
C PHE A 332 4.95 5.13 16.17
N ARG A 333 6.16 5.65 15.99
CA ARG A 333 6.57 6.93 16.60
C ARG A 333 5.75 8.10 16.12
N SER A 334 5.44 8.17 14.82
CA SER A 334 4.52 9.18 14.30
C SER A 334 3.12 9.06 14.92
N PHE A 335 2.62 7.84 15.13
CA PHE A 335 1.39 7.59 15.86
C PHE A 335 1.47 8.04 17.33
N GLN A 336 2.56 7.73 18.04
CA GLN A 336 2.77 8.18 19.43
C GLN A 336 2.87 9.72 19.52
N LYS A 337 3.50 10.38 18.53
CA LYS A 337 3.57 11.84 18.44
C LYS A 337 2.19 12.47 18.26
N LEU A 338 1.33 11.87 17.41
CA LEU A 338 -0.07 12.27 17.29
C LEU A 338 -0.80 12.12 18.63
N LEU A 339 -0.63 10.98 19.30
CA LEU A 339 -1.25 10.73 20.60
C LEU A 339 -0.81 11.77 21.65
N SER A 340 0.47 12.13 21.70
CA SER A 340 0.99 13.18 22.59
C SER A 340 0.51 14.60 22.26
N SER A 341 -0.01 14.82 21.05
CA SER A 341 -0.59 16.11 20.66
C SER A 341 -2.06 16.27 21.05
N ILE A 342 -2.70 15.19 21.52
CA ILE A 342 -4.09 15.14 21.96
C ILE A 342 -4.08 15.02 23.48
N SER A 343 -4.94 15.77 24.18
CA SER A 343 -5.08 15.65 25.63
C SER A 343 -5.61 14.25 26.01
N GLU A 344 -5.13 13.68 27.12
CA GLU A 344 -5.42 12.26 27.47
C GLU A 344 -6.93 11.99 27.67
N ASP A 345 -7.69 12.99 28.12
CA ASP A 345 -9.15 12.93 28.24
C ASP A 345 -9.87 12.82 26.89
N LYS A 346 -9.18 13.17 25.81
CA LYS A 346 -9.65 13.08 24.41
C LYS A 346 -9.04 11.90 23.66
N TRP A 347 -8.30 11.01 24.33
CA TRP A 347 -7.82 9.80 23.66
C TRP A 347 -8.98 8.83 23.38
N PRO A 348 -8.93 8.10 22.26
CA PRO A 348 -9.87 7.00 22.02
C PRO A 348 -9.88 6.01 23.19
N ASP A 349 -11.06 5.52 23.56
CA ASP A 349 -11.23 4.61 24.72
C ASP A 349 -10.35 3.35 24.63
N SER A 350 -10.16 2.84 23.41
CA SER A 350 -9.27 1.71 23.13
C SER A 350 -7.83 1.92 23.62
N LEU A 351 -7.36 3.16 23.69
CA LEU A 351 -6.02 3.52 24.16
C LEU A 351 -6.03 3.98 25.62
N ARG A 352 -7.01 4.80 25.99
CA ARG A 352 -7.14 5.39 27.33
C ARG A 352 -7.35 4.32 28.42
N VAL A 353 -8.16 3.30 28.12
CA VAL A 353 -8.50 2.24 29.08
C VAL A 353 -7.43 1.14 29.12
N GLN A 354 -6.96 0.68 27.96
CA GLN A 354 -6.06 -0.48 27.88
C GLN A 354 -4.59 -0.14 28.17
N LYS A 355 -4.18 1.12 28.00
CA LYS A 355 -2.80 1.61 28.21
C LYS A 355 -1.71 0.70 27.58
N PRO A 356 -1.81 0.41 26.27
CA PRO A 356 -0.85 -0.46 25.60
C PRO A 356 0.57 0.12 25.63
N VAL A 357 1.56 -0.78 25.63
CA VAL A 357 2.99 -0.44 25.75
C VAL A 357 3.77 -0.80 24.48
N THR A 358 3.49 -1.97 23.88
CA THR A 358 4.21 -2.44 22.70
C THR A 358 3.46 -2.18 21.40
N TYR A 359 4.16 -2.05 20.28
CA TYR A 359 3.55 -1.90 18.95
C TYR A 359 2.51 -2.99 18.65
N HIS A 360 2.72 -4.21 19.17
CA HIS A 360 1.75 -5.30 19.07
C HIS A 360 0.49 -5.00 19.89
N GLU A 361 0.62 -4.64 21.16
CA GLU A 361 -0.50 -4.31 22.04
C GLU A 361 -1.35 -3.16 21.51
N TYR A 362 -0.72 -2.09 21.00
CA TYR A 362 -1.46 -1.01 20.34
C TYR A 362 -2.29 -1.56 19.19
N LYS A 363 -1.71 -2.39 18.32
CA LYS A 363 -2.48 -2.98 17.22
C LYS A 363 -3.61 -3.89 17.69
N GLU A 364 -3.41 -4.68 18.74
CA GLU A 364 -4.44 -5.57 19.27
C GLU A 364 -5.57 -4.79 19.96
N ALA A 365 -5.26 -3.66 20.58
CA ALA A 365 -6.23 -2.78 21.22
C ALA A 365 -7.24 -2.18 20.23
N ALA A 366 -6.92 -2.12 18.93
CA ALA A 366 -7.86 -1.76 17.85
C ALA A 366 -8.88 -2.89 17.58
N SER A 367 -9.75 -3.15 18.57
CA SER A 367 -10.58 -4.34 18.65
C SER A 367 -11.55 -4.52 17.47
N THR A 368 -12.14 -3.44 16.96
CA THR A 368 -13.01 -3.45 15.77
C THR A 368 -12.24 -3.94 14.53
N TYR A 369 -11.05 -3.39 14.27
CA TYR A 369 -10.18 -3.85 13.19
C TYR A 369 -9.78 -5.31 13.35
N GLN A 370 -9.44 -5.75 14.57
CA GLN A 370 -9.02 -7.13 14.82
C GLN A 370 -10.17 -8.14 14.67
N ARG A 371 -11.40 -7.76 15.05
CA ARG A 371 -12.60 -8.56 14.79
C ARG A 371 -12.86 -8.68 13.29
N ALA A 372 -12.82 -7.57 12.55
CA ALA A 372 -12.96 -7.58 11.09
C ALA A 372 -11.88 -8.45 10.42
N TRP A 373 -10.62 -8.33 10.86
CA TRP A 373 -9.53 -9.15 10.35
C TRP A 373 -9.71 -10.64 10.65
N SER A 374 -10.18 -10.97 11.85
CA SER A 374 -10.47 -12.36 12.24
C SER A 374 -11.61 -12.96 11.42
N ALA A 375 -12.68 -12.20 11.17
CA ALA A 375 -13.78 -12.62 10.30
C ALA A 375 -13.30 -12.90 8.87
N LEU A 376 -12.51 -11.98 8.29
CA LEU A 376 -11.93 -12.14 6.96
C LEU A 376 -11.00 -13.37 6.87
N GLN A 377 -10.14 -13.58 7.86
CA GLN A 377 -9.27 -14.77 7.87
C GLN A 377 -10.05 -16.06 7.93
N LYS A 378 -11.06 -16.15 8.79
CA LYS A 378 -11.87 -17.37 8.93
C LYS A 378 -12.63 -17.71 7.64
N GLN A 379 -13.09 -16.70 6.90
CA GLN A 379 -13.98 -16.91 5.75
C GLN A 379 -13.25 -16.99 4.41
N ALA A 380 -12.17 -16.24 4.21
CA ALA A 380 -11.49 -16.17 2.91
C ALA A 380 -9.97 -16.39 3.00
N PHE A 381 -9.32 -15.94 4.08
CA PHE A 381 -7.85 -15.89 4.15
C PHE A 381 -7.25 -16.81 5.24
N GLY A 382 -7.75 -18.05 5.33
CA GLY A 382 -7.37 -19.00 6.39
C GLY A 382 -5.86 -19.29 6.47
N SER A 383 -5.20 -19.38 5.31
CA SER A 383 -3.75 -19.62 5.20
C SER A 383 -2.90 -18.35 5.15
N TRP A 384 -3.43 -17.20 5.56
CA TRP A 384 -2.63 -15.98 5.58
C TRP A 384 -1.43 -16.09 6.53
N ILE A 385 -0.21 -16.00 5.97
CA ILE A 385 1.02 -16.01 6.77
C ILE A 385 1.15 -14.71 7.56
N ARG A 386 1.28 -14.85 8.89
CA ARG A 386 1.58 -13.76 9.80
C ARG A 386 3.06 -13.80 10.18
N ASN A 387 3.66 -12.63 10.37
CA ASN A 387 4.97 -12.57 11.02
C ASN A 387 4.82 -13.03 12.47
N PRO A 388 5.83 -13.74 13.03
CA PRO A 388 5.84 -14.09 14.44
C PRO A 388 5.66 -12.83 15.33
N PRO A 389 4.97 -12.95 16.49
CA PRO A 389 4.64 -11.81 17.34
C PRO A 389 5.84 -11.00 17.82
N ASP A 390 6.98 -11.66 18.05
CA ASP A 390 8.24 -11.05 18.51
C ASP A 390 8.77 -9.94 17.57
N TYR A 391 8.42 -9.97 16.28
CA TYR A 391 8.71 -8.87 15.32
C TYR A 391 7.83 -7.63 15.47
N GLN A 392 7.03 -7.57 16.54
CA GLN A 392 6.09 -6.50 16.85
C GLN A 392 6.12 -6.09 18.33
N GLN A 393 7.02 -6.65 19.15
CA GLN A 393 7.08 -6.37 20.61
C GLN A 393 7.93 -5.13 20.99
N PHE A 394 8.38 -4.34 20.01
CA PHE A 394 9.12 -3.11 20.27
C PHE A 394 8.19 -1.98 20.74
N LYS A 395 8.76 -0.98 21.42
CA LYS A 395 8.05 0.18 21.99
C LYS A 395 8.28 1.46 21.18
#